data_AF-A0A090UXA7-F1
#
_entry.id   AF-A0A090UXA7-F1
#
_cell.length_a   1.000
_cell.length_b   1.000
_cell.length_c   1.000
_cell.angle_alpha   90.00
_cell.angle_beta   90.00
_cell.angle_gamma   90.00
#
_symmetry.space_group_name_H-M   'P 1'
#
loop_
_entity.id
_entity.type
_entity.pdbx_description
1 polymer ?
#
loop_
_entity_poly.entity_id
_entity_poly.type
_entity_poly.pdbx_seq_one_letter_code
_entity_poly.pdbx_strand_id
1 'polypeptide(L)'
;MSECIEWKKYRSEDGYGVRSYKGKVVKAHRLAYCQSKGIELSEIDGLVVRHKCDNPPCINPEHLEIGTQLDNNRDRASRNRSAHLNGEKNGRAKLTSEQVEEIRRRYVRGSKDSNTVTLAKEFGVCQSHVSEIVRKITW
;
A
#
# COMPACT_ATOMS: atom_id res chain seq x y z
N MET A 1 -27.60 5.18 -7.08
CA MET A 1 -26.60 4.10 -7.04
C MET A 1 -27.34 2.86 -6.59
N SER A 2 -27.21 1.76 -7.32
CA SER A 2 -27.79 0.47 -6.93
C SER A 2 -27.21 -0.04 -5.61
N GLU A 3 -27.88 -0.98 -4.94
CA GLU A 3 -27.34 -1.61 -3.72
C GLU A 3 -26.19 -2.59 -4.02
N CYS A 4 -25.36 -2.88 -3.02
CA CYS A 4 -24.32 -3.90 -3.15
C CYS A 4 -24.94 -5.30 -3.25
N ILE A 5 -24.45 -6.10 -4.20
CA ILE A 5 -24.81 -7.52 -4.30
C ILE A 5 -23.70 -8.32 -3.61
N GLU A 6 -23.96 -8.77 -2.39
CA GLU A 6 -23.01 -9.49 -1.55
C GLU A 6 -22.74 -10.92 -2.04
N TRP A 7 -21.46 -11.28 -2.12
CA TRP A 7 -21.05 -12.67 -2.29
C TRP A 7 -21.25 -13.47 -1.01
N LYS A 8 -22.16 -14.45 -1.07
CA LYS A 8 -22.56 -15.29 0.07
C LYS A 8 -21.78 -16.60 0.23
N LYS A 9 -20.93 -16.97 -0.74
CA LYS A 9 -20.10 -18.19 -0.67
C LYS A 9 -18.73 -17.88 -0.07
N TYR A 10 -17.80 -18.82 -0.17
CA TYR A 10 -16.44 -18.68 0.31
C TYR A 10 -15.78 -17.38 -0.18
N ARG A 11 -15.01 -16.77 0.73
CA ARG A 11 -14.28 -15.52 0.56
C ARG A 11 -12.82 -15.78 0.85
N SER A 12 -11.92 -15.11 0.13
CA SER A 12 -10.48 -15.16 0.42
C SER A 12 -10.17 -14.48 1.76
N GLU A 13 -8.95 -14.64 2.26
CA GLU A 13 -8.45 -13.92 3.45
C GLU A 13 -8.58 -12.40 3.30
N ASP A 14 -8.35 -11.87 2.08
CA ASP A 14 -8.55 -10.45 1.74
C ASP A 14 -10.03 -10.02 1.62
N GLY A 15 -10.98 -10.90 1.94
CA GLY A 15 -12.42 -10.62 1.93
C GLY A 15 -13.13 -10.71 0.57
N TYR A 16 -12.42 -10.95 -0.54
CA TYR A 16 -13.03 -11.06 -1.87
C TYR A 16 -13.80 -12.37 -2.02
N GLY A 17 -14.99 -12.29 -2.62
CA GLY A 17 -15.70 -13.50 -3.06
C GLY A 17 -14.92 -14.26 -4.13
N VAL A 18 -14.89 -15.59 -4.03
CA VAL A 18 -14.23 -16.47 -5.02
C VAL A 18 -15.14 -17.62 -5.45
N ARG A 19 -14.94 -18.13 -6.67
CA ARG A 19 -15.65 -19.31 -7.22
C ARG A 19 -14.75 -20.11 -8.15
N SER A 20 -15.01 -21.41 -8.26
CA SER A 20 -14.48 -22.22 -9.36
C SER A 20 -15.23 -21.92 -10.67
N TYR A 21 -14.51 -21.61 -11.74
CA TYR A 21 -15.04 -21.37 -13.08
C TYR A 21 -14.09 -22.00 -14.11
N LYS A 22 -14.60 -22.85 -15.01
CA LYS A 22 -13.82 -23.59 -16.02
C LYS A 22 -12.59 -24.31 -15.40
N GLY A 23 -12.75 -24.92 -14.22
CA GLY A 23 -11.70 -25.66 -13.52
C GLY A 23 -10.66 -24.80 -12.78
N LYS A 24 -10.81 -23.47 -12.74
CA LYS A 24 -9.89 -22.55 -12.04
C LYS A 24 -10.62 -21.76 -10.96
N VAL A 25 -9.97 -21.50 -9.84
CA VAL A 25 -10.49 -20.58 -8.81
C VAL A 25 -10.28 -19.14 -9.27
N VAL A 26 -11.37 -18.38 -9.40
CA VAL A 26 -11.36 -16.99 -9.87
C VAL A 26 -12.08 -16.08 -8.88
N LYS A 27 -11.71 -14.79 -8.87
CA LYS A 27 -12.42 -13.77 -8.07
C LYS A 27 -13.81 -13.53 -8.65
N ALA A 28 -14.82 -13.59 -7.80
CA ALA A 28 -16.23 -13.53 -8.19
C ALA A 28 -16.61 -12.21 -8.86
N HIS A 29 -16.08 -11.08 -8.38
CA HIS A 29 -16.34 -9.77 -8.98
C HIS A 29 -15.76 -9.66 -10.40
N ARG A 30 -14.58 -10.24 -10.68
CA ARG A 30 -14.01 -10.26 -12.04
C ARG A 30 -14.92 -11.01 -12.99
N LEU A 31 -15.43 -12.17 -12.55
CA LEU A 31 -16.37 -12.96 -13.34
C LEU A 31 -17.68 -12.20 -13.58
N ALA A 32 -18.23 -11.55 -12.56
CA ALA A 32 -19.45 -10.75 -12.69
C ALA A 32 -19.28 -9.58 -13.69
N TYR A 33 -18.14 -8.88 -13.63
CA TYR A 33 -17.79 -7.84 -14.60
C TYR A 33 -17.73 -8.41 -16.02
N CYS A 34 -16.99 -9.50 -16.23
CA CYS A 34 -16.84 -10.16 -17.53
C CYS A 34 -18.21 -10.57 -18.11
N GLN A 35 -19.04 -11.24 -17.30
CA GLN A 35 -20.38 -11.67 -17.70
C GLN A 35 -21.29 -10.49 -18.06
N SER A 36 -21.23 -9.39 -17.29
CA SER A 36 -22.03 -8.19 -17.58
C SER A 36 -21.64 -7.47 -18.87
N LYS A 37 -20.37 -7.61 -19.29
CA LYS A 37 -19.82 -7.00 -20.50
C LYS A 37 -19.76 -7.96 -21.68
N GLY A 38 -20.07 -9.25 -21.49
CA GLY A 38 -19.99 -10.27 -22.52
C GLY A 38 -18.56 -10.59 -22.96
N ILE A 39 -17.56 -10.35 -22.10
CA ILE A 39 -16.14 -10.60 -22.40
C ILE A 39 -15.62 -11.80 -21.59
N GLU A 40 -14.53 -12.39 -22.04
CA GLU A 40 -13.88 -13.50 -21.33
C GLU A 40 -12.83 -13.00 -20.32
N LEU A 41 -12.56 -13.82 -19.29
CA LEU A 41 -11.56 -13.50 -18.27
C LEU A 41 -10.14 -13.32 -18.84
N SER A 42 -9.84 -13.95 -19.99
CA SER A 42 -8.57 -13.81 -20.71
C SER A 42 -8.39 -12.43 -21.34
N GLU A 43 -9.48 -11.75 -21.69
CA GLU A 43 -9.42 -10.40 -22.29
C GLU A 43 -9.05 -9.32 -21.28
N ILE A 44 -9.21 -9.62 -19.98
CA ILE A 44 -8.84 -8.74 -18.88
C ILE A 44 -7.60 -9.24 -18.12
N ASP A 45 -6.80 -10.10 -18.75
CA ASP A 45 -5.54 -10.53 -18.16
C ASP A 45 -4.57 -9.34 -18.03
N GLY A 46 -3.84 -9.29 -16.92
CA GLY A 46 -3.04 -8.12 -16.55
C GLY A 46 -3.81 -6.86 -16.12
N LEU A 47 -5.15 -6.83 -16.28
CA LEU A 47 -6.01 -5.76 -15.78
C LEU A 47 -6.59 -6.10 -14.41
N VAL A 48 -7.01 -5.07 -13.69
CA VAL A 48 -7.66 -5.18 -12.37
C VAL A 48 -9.09 -4.68 -12.45
N VAL A 49 -10.01 -5.41 -11.81
CA VAL A 49 -11.40 -4.98 -11.64
C VAL A 49 -11.49 -4.40 -10.22
N ARG A 50 -11.83 -3.12 -10.14
CA ARG A 50 -11.83 -2.31 -8.92
C ARG A 50 -13.25 -2.05 -8.46
N HIS A 51 -13.44 -1.92 -7.16
CA HIS A 51 -14.73 -1.60 -6.54
C HIS A 51 -14.87 -0.10 -6.32
N LYS A 52 -15.94 0.50 -6.85
CA LYS A 52 -16.31 1.88 -6.52
C LYS A 52 -16.80 2.01 -5.09
N CYS A 53 -17.51 0.98 -4.60
CA CYS A 53 -18.12 0.92 -3.27
C CYS A 53 -17.18 0.48 -2.14
N ASP A 54 -15.92 0.15 -2.43
CA ASP A 54 -14.94 -0.32 -1.43
C ASP A 54 -15.36 -1.55 -0.60
N ASN A 55 -16.23 -2.38 -1.16
CA ASN A 55 -16.79 -3.54 -0.48
C ASN A 55 -16.34 -4.85 -1.20
N PRO A 56 -15.28 -5.53 -0.73
CA PRO A 56 -14.66 -6.66 -1.45
C PRO A 56 -15.58 -7.84 -1.82
N PRO A 57 -16.59 -8.22 -1.01
CA PRO A 57 -17.56 -9.25 -1.38
C PRO A 57 -18.59 -8.79 -2.42
N CYS A 58 -18.68 -7.50 -2.76
CA CYS A 58 -19.66 -7.01 -3.72
C CYS A 58 -19.35 -7.51 -5.14
N ILE A 59 -20.37 -8.03 -5.82
CA ILE A 59 -20.32 -8.50 -7.21
C ILE A 59 -21.26 -7.73 -8.13
N ASN A 60 -21.83 -6.62 -7.68
CA ASN A 60 -22.71 -5.79 -8.51
C ASN A 60 -21.91 -5.16 -9.67
N PRO A 61 -22.21 -5.47 -10.94
CA PRO A 61 -21.48 -4.93 -12.09
C PRO A 61 -21.42 -3.40 -12.16
N GLU A 62 -22.43 -2.68 -11.66
CA GLU A 62 -22.43 -1.21 -11.65
C GLU A 62 -21.37 -0.63 -10.70
N HIS A 63 -21.00 -1.40 -9.68
CA HIS A 63 -19.98 -1.03 -8.70
C HIS A 63 -18.57 -1.48 -9.11
N LEU A 64 -18.43 -2.09 -10.28
CA LEU A 64 -17.16 -2.62 -10.78
C LEU A 64 -16.66 -1.78 -11.95
N GLU A 65 -15.36 -1.50 -11.95
CA GLU A 65 -14.68 -0.81 -13.04
C GLU A 65 -13.35 -1.46 -13.36
N ILE A 66 -13.02 -1.53 -14.65
CA ILE A 66 -11.72 -2.01 -15.07
C ILE A 66 -10.68 -0.91 -14.93
N GLY A 67 -9.44 -1.28 -14.66
CA GLY A 67 -8.31 -0.36 -14.65
C GLY A 67 -6.98 -1.10 -14.66
N THR A 68 -5.92 -0.33 -14.52
CA THR A 68 -4.56 -0.84 -14.42
C THR A 68 -4.15 -1.04 -12.97
N GLN A 69 -3.06 -1.78 -12.75
CA GLN A 69 -2.45 -1.88 -11.43
C GLN A 69 -2.04 -0.50 -10.88
N LEU A 70 -1.67 0.45 -11.76
CA LEU A 70 -1.36 1.82 -11.39
C LEU A 70 -2.60 2.55 -10.84
N ASP A 71 -3.77 2.34 -11.47
CA ASP A 71 -5.03 2.94 -11.00
C ASP A 71 -5.42 2.38 -9.63
N ASN A 72 -5.30 1.08 -9.42
CA ASN A 72 -5.54 0.47 -8.11
C ASN A 72 -4.57 1.00 -7.03
N ASN A 73 -3.30 1.23 -7.39
CA ASN A 73 -2.35 1.85 -6.47
C ASN A 73 -2.71 3.31 -6.15
N ARG A 74 -3.19 4.08 -7.13
CA ARG A 74 -3.70 5.45 -6.94
C ARG A 74 -4.95 5.47 -6.05
N ASP A 75 -5.87 4.52 -6.22
CA ASP A 75 -7.04 4.39 -5.32
C ASP A 75 -6.62 4.07 -3.90
N ARG A 76 -5.66 3.15 -3.72
CA ARG A 76 -5.13 2.83 -2.39
C ARG A 76 -4.48 4.05 -1.73
N ALA A 77 -3.72 4.85 -2.50
CA ALA A 77 -3.08 6.07 -2.01
C ALA A 77 -4.10 7.16 -1.66
N SER A 78 -5.04 7.47 -2.56
CA SER A 78 -6.08 8.48 -2.33
C SER A 78 -6.99 8.15 -1.15
N ARG A 79 -7.18 6.85 -0.86
CA ARG A 79 -7.98 6.37 0.27
C ARG A 79 -7.16 6.14 1.55
N ASN A 80 -5.91 6.62 1.61
CA ASN A 80 -5.00 6.47 2.76
C ASN A 80 -4.85 5.01 3.26
N ARG A 81 -4.99 4.04 2.35
CA ARG A 81 -4.80 2.60 2.64
C ARG A 81 -3.38 2.13 2.30
N SER A 82 -2.47 3.06 2.05
CA SER A 82 -1.06 2.73 1.88
C SER A 82 -0.44 2.49 3.25
N ALA A 83 0.43 1.48 3.34
CA ALA A 83 1.15 1.24 4.58
C ALA A 83 2.08 2.44 4.86
N HIS A 84 1.81 3.17 5.93
CA HIS A 84 2.67 4.24 6.43
C HIS A 84 3.75 3.63 7.32
N LEU A 85 4.70 2.93 6.69
CA LEU A 85 5.83 2.32 7.39
C LEU A 85 6.92 3.38 7.58
N ASN A 86 7.03 3.88 8.81
CA ASN A 86 8.06 4.82 9.25
C ASN A 86 8.99 4.12 10.25
N GLY A 87 10.18 4.67 10.43
CA GLY A 87 11.18 4.16 11.37
C GLY A 87 11.47 2.69 11.15
N GLU A 88 11.59 1.94 12.25
CA GLU A 88 11.89 0.51 12.22
C GLU A 88 10.79 -0.34 11.56
N LYS A 89 9.58 0.20 11.39
CA LYS A 89 8.52 -0.50 10.65
C LYS A 89 8.79 -0.49 9.14
N ASN A 90 9.66 0.40 8.65
CA ASN A 90 10.10 0.42 7.27
C ASN A 90 11.24 -0.59 7.09
N GLY A 91 11.01 -1.64 6.30
CA GLY A 91 12.04 -2.65 6.01
C GLY A 91 13.29 -2.13 5.28
N ARG A 92 13.30 -0.87 4.84
CA ARG A 92 14.47 -0.17 4.28
C ARG A 92 15.11 0.84 5.25
N ALA A 93 14.65 0.90 6.50
CA ALA A 93 15.23 1.79 7.51
C ALA A 93 16.70 1.46 7.73
N LYS A 94 17.54 2.49 7.67
CA LYS A 94 18.98 2.38 7.91
C LYS A 94 19.36 2.56 9.38
N LEU A 95 18.44 3.08 10.18
CA LEU A 95 18.65 3.44 11.57
C LEU A 95 17.61 2.78 12.46
N THR A 96 18.03 2.34 13.64
CA THR A 96 17.15 1.86 14.71
C THR A 96 16.63 3.03 15.55
N SER A 97 15.59 2.76 16.36
CA SER A 97 15.09 3.70 17.39
C SER A 97 16.25 4.22 18.25
N GLU A 98 17.12 3.31 18.66
CA GLU A 98 18.24 3.57 19.56
C GLU A 98 19.30 4.45 18.90
N GLN A 99 19.62 4.20 17.62
CA GLN A 99 20.55 5.03 16.87
C GLN A 99 20.00 6.44 16.63
N VAL A 100 18.70 6.57 16.40
CA VAL A 100 18.02 7.87 16.28
C VAL A 100 18.12 8.67 17.59
N GLU A 101 17.90 8.02 18.73
CA GLU A 101 18.07 8.65 20.04
C GLU A 101 19.54 8.99 20.35
N GLU A 102 20.49 8.14 19.95
CA GLU A 102 21.92 8.43 20.06
C GLU A 102 22.31 9.66 19.22
N ILE A 103 21.84 9.75 17.97
CA ILE A 103 22.05 10.92 17.12
C ILE A 103 21.50 12.18 17.77
N ARG A 104 20.28 12.12 18.32
CA ARG A 104 19.64 13.26 19.01
C ARG A 104 20.41 13.70 20.26
N ARG A 105 20.93 12.74 21.04
CA ARG A 105 21.74 13.01 22.24
C ARG A 105 23.11 13.59 21.92
N ARG A 106 23.78 13.07 20.88
CA ARG A 106 25.13 13.49 20.52
C ARG A 106 25.17 14.80 19.76
N TYR A 107 24.11 15.15 19.03
CA TYR A 107 24.10 16.36 18.22
C TYR A 107 24.28 17.64 19.06
N VAL A 108 25.30 18.42 18.71
CA VAL A 108 25.55 19.75 19.30
C VAL A 108 25.63 20.77 18.17
N ARG A 109 24.71 21.75 18.20
CA ARG A 109 24.67 22.82 17.20
C ARG A 109 25.98 23.61 17.22
N GLY A 110 26.62 23.72 16.05
CA GLY A 110 27.87 24.48 15.89
C GLY A 110 29.15 23.74 16.32
N SER A 111 29.04 22.49 16.80
CA SER A 111 30.22 21.67 17.11
C SER A 111 30.92 21.19 15.84
N LYS A 112 32.24 21.10 15.84
CA LYS A 112 33.00 20.48 14.74
C LYS A 112 32.96 18.95 14.80
N ASP A 113 32.87 18.40 16.00
CA ASP A 113 32.97 16.95 16.25
C ASP A 113 31.60 16.29 16.35
N SER A 114 30.56 17.04 16.75
CA SER A 114 29.21 16.52 16.96
C SER A 114 28.15 17.23 16.11
N ASN A 115 28.47 17.59 14.87
CA ASN A 115 27.51 18.14 13.91
C ASN A 115 26.85 17.05 13.05
N THR A 116 25.88 17.48 12.25
CA THR A 116 25.13 16.62 11.32
C THR A 116 26.02 15.91 10.29
N VAL A 117 27.15 16.49 9.88
CA VAL A 117 28.04 15.87 8.87
C VAL A 117 28.83 14.72 9.50
N THR A 118 29.39 14.94 10.69
CA THR A 118 30.15 13.91 11.41
C THR A 118 29.25 12.74 11.78
N LEU A 119 28.09 13.02 12.38
CA LEU A 119 27.11 11.98 12.73
C LEU A 119 26.59 11.25 11.48
N ALA A 120 26.38 11.94 10.36
CA ALA A 120 25.95 11.29 9.12
C ALA A 120 26.97 10.26 8.62
N LYS A 121 28.26 10.59 8.66
CA LYS A 121 29.34 9.67 8.28
C LYS A 121 29.42 8.47 9.21
N GLU A 122 29.34 8.68 10.53
CA GLU A 122 29.40 7.61 11.51
C GLU A 122 28.23 6.62 11.41
N PHE A 123 27.02 7.13 11.20
CA PHE A 123 25.80 6.32 11.11
C PHE A 123 25.47 5.87 9.67
N GLY A 124 26.34 6.17 8.69
CA GLY A 124 26.17 5.72 7.30
C GLY A 124 24.95 6.29 6.57
N VAL A 125 24.52 7.50 6.93
CA VAL A 125 23.36 8.18 6.35
C VAL A 125 23.75 9.54 5.75
N CYS A 126 22.84 10.18 5.02
CA CYS A 126 23.10 11.53 4.51
C CYS A 126 22.92 12.60 5.60
N GLN A 127 23.63 13.72 5.46
CA GLN A 127 23.57 14.85 6.40
C GLN A 127 22.16 15.42 6.57
N SER A 128 21.37 15.46 5.49
CA SER A 128 19.99 15.95 5.53
C SER A 128 19.11 15.06 6.41
N HIS A 129 19.28 13.73 6.34
CA HIS A 129 18.52 12.79 7.17
C HIS A 129 18.83 12.96 8.66
N VAL A 130 20.10 13.18 9.03
CA VAL A 130 20.48 13.53 10.41
C VAL A 130 19.85 14.85 10.84
N SER A 131 19.81 15.85 9.95
CA SER A 131 19.16 17.13 10.25
C SER A 131 17.65 16.97 10.52
N GLU A 132 16.95 16.14 9.74
CA GLU A 132 15.53 15.86 9.93
C GLU A 132 15.27 15.09 11.23
N ILE A 133 16.12 14.13 11.57
CA ILE A 133 16.07 13.37 12.84
C ILE A 133 16.21 14.30 14.05
N VAL A 134 17.19 15.21 14.02
CA VAL A 134 17.43 16.21 15.08
C VAL A 134 16.25 17.17 15.20
N ARG A 135 15.66 17.57 14.07
CA ARG A 135 14.49 18.46 14.01
C ARG A 135 13.17 17.74 14.30
N LYS A 136 13.21 16.41 14.54
CA LYS A 136 12.03 15.55 14.76
C LYS A 136 10.99 15.63 13.63
N ILE A 137 11.46 15.86 12.40
CA ILE A 137 10.62 15.88 11.19
C ILE A 137 10.36 14.45 10.70
N THR A 138 11.39 13.61 10.78
CA THR A 138 11.34 12.19 10.40
C THR A 138 11.83 11.32 11.56
N TRP A 139 11.20 10.15 11.68
CA TRP A 139 11.56 9.02 12.51
C TRP A 139 10.49 7.95 12.29
#